data_AF-A0A8B6H0G1-F1
#
_entry.id   AF-A0A8B6H0G1-F1
#
_cell.length_a   1.000
_cell.length_b   1.000
_cell.length_c   1.000
_cell.angle_alpha   90.00
_cell.angle_beta   90.00
_cell.angle_gamma   90.00
#
_symmetry.space_group_name_H-M   'P 1'
#
loop_
_entity.id
_entity.type
_entity.pdbx_description
1 polymer ?
#
loop_
_entity_poly.entity_id
_entity_poly.type
_entity_poly.pdbx_seq_one_letter_code
_entity_poly.pdbx_strand_id
1 'polypeptide(L)'
;MGCLNKANRSRSKAIKTAIDQEFKKTRKNYVCGSNSVDKIPNVFCWNKISSTTNEYEKPTYRPILNWQVTNQKVPWGVLVLLGGGFALADASQISGLSKWLSCELSSINEYEPWIINLIICCVVAGATEVTSNTATATLLLPIMFDLAIGLNLHPLYMMISVCIACSFAFMLPVATPPNAIVFSTGYLKIYDMVFAGIVMNIIGIAVLTLAVNTWAEPIFGLDTIPEMFRNISSSTNKACIQLCPN
;
A
#
# COMPACT_ATOMS: atom_id res chain seq x y z
N MET A 1 -26.10 -39.67 16.74
CA MET A 1 -25.87 -38.34 16.12
C MET A 1 -26.36 -37.11 16.92
N GLY A 2 -27.31 -37.21 17.87
CA GLY A 2 -27.96 -36.00 18.46
C GLY A 2 -27.15 -35.18 19.48
N CYS A 3 -26.22 -35.79 20.24
CA CYS A 3 -25.48 -35.09 21.31
C CYS A 3 -24.41 -34.13 20.78
N LEU A 4 -23.73 -34.48 19.69
CA LEU A 4 -22.72 -33.63 19.03
C LEU A 4 -23.32 -32.33 18.46
N ASN A 5 -24.55 -32.40 17.95
CA ASN A 5 -25.22 -31.23 17.36
C ASN A 5 -25.70 -30.24 18.44
N LYS A 6 -26.07 -30.72 19.63
CA LYS A 6 -26.36 -29.86 20.79
C LYS A 6 -25.10 -29.18 21.33
N ALA A 7 -23.97 -29.88 21.37
CA ALA A 7 -22.70 -29.33 21.83
C ALA A 7 -22.19 -28.19 20.91
N ASN A 8 -22.27 -28.36 19.59
CA ASN A 8 -21.89 -27.32 18.63
C ASN A 8 -22.81 -26.09 18.68
N ARG A 9 -24.13 -26.29 18.86
CA ARG A 9 -25.08 -25.18 19.04
C ARG A 9 -24.85 -24.43 20.36
N SER A 10 -24.40 -25.13 21.41
CA SER A 10 -24.03 -24.51 22.70
C SER A 10 -22.74 -23.70 22.61
N ARG A 11 -21.72 -24.18 21.90
CA ARG A 11 -20.48 -23.42 21.62
C ARG A 11 -20.74 -22.17 20.78
N SER A 12 -21.58 -22.28 19.74
CA SER A 12 -21.95 -21.12 18.90
C SER A 12 -22.70 -20.03 19.69
N LYS A 13 -23.60 -20.44 20.62
CA LYS A 13 -24.25 -19.49 21.52
C LYS A 13 -23.24 -18.81 22.45
N ALA A 14 -22.33 -19.56 23.07
CA ALA A 14 -21.31 -18.99 23.97
C ALA A 14 -20.38 -17.99 23.26
N ILE A 15 -19.96 -18.27 22.02
CA ILE A 15 -19.15 -17.35 21.22
C ILE A 15 -19.92 -16.06 20.88
N LYS A 16 -21.20 -16.17 20.50
CA LYS A 16 -22.04 -14.98 20.28
C LYS A 16 -22.18 -14.14 21.55
N THR A 17 -22.37 -14.75 22.73
CA THR A 17 -22.45 -14.00 23.98
C THR A 17 -21.13 -13.34 24.36
N ALA A 18 -19.99 -14.00 24.10
CA ALA A 18 -18.66 -13.43 24.37
C ALA A 18 -18.35 -12.23 23.47
N ILE A 19 -18.70 -12.32 22.18
CA ILE A 19 -18.58 -11.21 21.23
C ILE A 19 -19.51 -10.05 21.64
N ASP A 20 -20.76 -10.32 22.02
CA ASP A 20 -21.68 -9.27 22.50
C ASP A 20 -21.19 -8.60 23.80
N GLN A 21 -20.53 -9.35 24.68
CA GLN A 21 -19.91 -8.80 25.89
C GLN A 21 -18.69 -7.93 25.57
N GLU A 22 -17.83 -8.34 24.64
CA GLU A 22 -16.74 -7.49 24.16
C GLU A 22 -17.27 -6.23 23.47
N PHE A 23 -18.24 -6.34 22.57
CA PHE A 23 -18.85 -5.17 21.91
C PHE A 23 -19.52 -4.21 22.90
N LYS A 24 -20.15 -4.69 23.98
CA LYS A 24 -20.66 -3.84 25.08
C LYS A 24 -19.52 -3.19 25.88
N LYS A 25 -18.40 -3.89 26.10
CA LYS A 25 -17.21 -3.36 26.77
C LYS A 25 -16.56 -2.26 25.92
N THR A 26 -16.46 -2.45 24.61
CA THR A 26 -15.93 -1.46 23.66
C THR A 26 -16.86 -0.26 23.50
N ARG A 27 -18.20 -0.45 23.53
CA ARG A 27 -19.15 0.67 23.51
C ARG A 27 -19.09 1.57 24.75
N LYS A 28 -18.85 1.01 25.95
CA LYS A 28 -18.69 1.81 27.18
C LYS A 28 -17.46 2.73 27.14
N ASN A 29 -16.41 2.33 26.43
CA ASN A 29 -15.18 3.13 26.31
C ASN A 29 -15.25 4.21 25.21
N TYR A 30 -16.27 4.18 24.35
CA TYR A 30 -16.54 5.21 23.33
C TYR A 30 -17.76 6.07 23.66
N VAL A 31 -18.30 6.01 24.89
CA VAL A 31 -19.19 7.06 25.38
C VAL A 31 -18.31 8.27 25.64
N CYS A 32 -18.47 9.27 24.77
CA CYS A 32 -17.89 10.61 24.91
C CYS A 32 -17.97 11.04 26.37
N GLY A 33 -16.84 11.49 26.92
CA GLY A 33 -16.62 11.71 28.35
C GLY A 33 -17.85 12.15 29.14
N SER A 34 -18.40 11.21 29.91
CA SER A 34 -19.32 11.48 31.00
C SER A 34 -18.53 12.14 32.14
N ASN A 35 -18.24 13.43 32.02
CA ASN A 35 -17.85 14.29 33.14
C ASN A 35 -18.61 15.63 33.02
N SER A 36 -19.83 15.62 33.56
CA SER A 36 -20.48 16.72 34.27
C SER A 36 -20.57 18.12 33.62
N VAL A 37 -20.98 18.29 32.35
CA VAL A 37 -21.57 19.58 31.88
C VAL A 37 -22.54 19.42 30.70
N ASP A 38 -23.42 18.40 30.71
CA ASP A 38 -24.45 18.29 29.65
C ASP A 38 -25.79 18.87 30.15
N LYS A 39 -25.81 20.20 30.35
CA LYS A 39 -27.07 20.96 30.43
C LYS A 39 -27.32 21.53 29.04
N ILE A 40 -28.33 21.00 28.35
CA ILE A 40 -28.79 21.51 27.05
C ILE A 40 -29.12 23.01 27.24
N PRO A 41 -28.50 23.94 26.50
CA PRO A 41 -28.83 25.34 26.65
C PRO A 41 -30.26 25.58 26.18
N ASN A 42 -31.06 26.21 27.05
CA ASN A 42 -32.42 26.60 26.74
C ASN A 42 -32.37 27.62 25.59
N VAL A 43 -32.82 27.21 24.40
CA VAL A 43 -32.80 28.00 23.15
C VAL A 43 -33.76 29.20 23.18
N PHE A 44 -34.43 29.42 24.30
CA PHE A 44 -35.43 30.47 24.48
C PHE A 44 -35.28 31.11 25.87
N CYS A 45 -34.25 31.95 26.01
CA CYS A 45 -34.12 32.88 27.14
C CYS A 45 -34.22 34.32 26.62
N TRP A 46 -35.41 34.88 26.71
CA TRP A 46 -35.66 36.31 26.54
C TRP A 46 -35.31 37.02 27.85
N ASN A 47 -34.51 38.10 27.76
CA ASN A 47 -34.13 39.06 28.81
C ASN A 47 -33.28 38.55 29.99
N LYS A 48 -32.04 39.07 30.12
CA LYS A 48 -31.73 40.36 30.75
C LYS A 48 -30.22 40.62 30.64
N ILE A 49 -29.83 41.76 30.07
CA ILE A 49 -28.44 42.24 30.10
C ILE A 49 -28.19 42.77 31.52
N SER A 50 -27.30 42.10 32.26
CA SER A 50 -26.68 42.62 33.47
C SER A 50 -25.17 42.59 33.29
N SER A 51 -24.61 43.78 33.12
CA SER A 51 -23.20 44.09 32.97
C SER A 51 -22.39 43.82 34.23
N THR A 52 -21.42 42.90 34.18
CA THR A 52 -20.24 42.89 35.06
C THR A 52 -19.05 42.18 34.39
N THR A 53 -17.94 42.92 34.32
CA THR A 53 -16.53 42.52 34.12
C THR A 53 -16.13 41.78 32.84
N ASN A 54 -15.34 42.48 32.02
CA ASN A 54 -14.61 42.00 30.86
C ASN A 54 -13.58 40.93 31.24
N GLU A 55 -13.97 39.66 31.20
CA GLU A 55 -13.07 38.55 30.98
C GLU A 55 -13.30 38.09 29.54
N TYR A 56 -12.34 38.33 28.65
CA TYR A 56 -12.40 37.81 27.27
C TYR A 56 -12.30 36.29 27.35
N GLU A 57 -13.45 35.62 27.47
CA GLU A 57 -13.56 34.17 27.42
C GLU A 57 -13.14 33.72 26.02
N LYS A 58 -11.92 33.19 25.90
CA LYS A 58 -11.39 32.66 24.65
C LYS A 58 -12.38 31.60 24.15
N PRO A 59 -12.85 31.65 22.89
CA PRO A 59 -13.73 30.62 22.37
C PRO A 59 -13.07 29.25 22.56
N THR A 60 -13.73 28.38 23.32
CA THR A 60 -13.24 27.04 23.59
C THR A 60 -13.45 26.20 22.34
N TYR A 61 -12.44 26.17 21.49
CA TYR A 61 -12.42 25.30 20.32
C TYR A 61 -12.38 23.85 20.80
N ARG A 62 -13.43 23.08 20.53
CA ARG A 62 -13.37 21.62 20.63
C ARG A 62 -12.73 21.09 19.34
N PRO A 63 -11.50 20.58 19.36
CA PRO A 63 -10.87 20.03 18.17
C PRO A 63 -11.69 18.83 17.65
N ILE A 64 -12.02 18.84 16.36
CA ILE A 64 -12.72 17.73 15.69
C ILE A 64 -11.86 16.45 15.71
N LEU A 65 -10.53 16.60 15.69
CA LEU A 65 -9.57 15.51 15.73
C LEU A 65 -8.60 15.71 16.90
N ASN A 66 -8.66 14.82 17.89
CA ASN A 66 -7.74 14.80 19.01
C ASN A 66 -6.43 14.10 18.64
N TRP A 67 -5.30 14.59 19.17
CA TRP A 67 -3.98 13.96 18.97
C TRP A 67 -3.96 12.48 19.35
N GLN A 68 -4.69 12.11 20.41
CA GLN A 68 -4.83 10.71 20.85
C GLN A 68 -5.43 9.81 19.75
N VAL A 69 -6.39 10.33 18.99
CA VAL A 69 -7.03 9.60 17.88
C VAL A 69 -6.07 9.52 16.69
N THR A 70 -5.40 10.62 16.34
CA THR A 70 -4.41 10.67 15.26
C THR A 70 -3.26 9.69 15.52
N ASN A 71 -2.68 9.72 16.71
CA ASN A 71 -1.53 8.87 17.06
C ASN A 71 -1.87 7.37 17.01
N GLN A 72 -3.12 7.00 17.32
CA GLN A 72 -3.58 5.60 17.25
C GLN A 72 -3.96 5.17 15.84
N LYS A 73 -4.49 6.07 14.99
CA LYS A 73 -4.99 5.73 13.66
C LYS A 73 -3.97 5.90 12.54
N VAL A 74 -2.93 6.72 12.73
CA VAL A 74 -1.86 6.89 11.73
C VAL A 74 -0.98 5.64 11.72
N PRO A 75 -0.80 4.97 10.56
CA PRO A 75 0.08 3.82 10.46
C PRO A 75 1.55 4.27 10.37
N TRP A 76 2.14 4.61 11.51
CA TRP A 76 3.54 5.08 11.61
C TRP A 76 4.56 4.15 10.92
N GLY A 77 4.29 2.85 10.93
CA GLY A 77 5.13 1.87 10.23
C GLY A 77 5.26 2.14 8.72
N VAL A 78 4.20 2.62 8.06
CA VAL A 78 4.25 2.96 6.63
C VAL A 78 5.12 4.19 6.38
N LEU A 79 5.09 5.17 7.27
CA LEU A 79 5.95 6.36 7.17
C LEU A 79 7.44 6.00 7.35
N VAL A 80 7.75 5.15 8.31
CA VAL A 80 9.12 4.65 8.53
C VAL A 80 9.58 3.79 7.35
N LEU A 81 8.71 2.94 6.82
CA LEU A 81 8.97 2.11 5.65
C LEU A 81 9.28 2.97 4.41
N LEU A 82 8.50 4.03 4.16
CA LEU A 82 8.76 4.98 3.08
C LEU A 82 10.16 5.61 3.20
N GLY A 83 10.52 6.07 4.40
CA GLY A 83 11.86 6.59 4.67
C GLY A 83 12.96 5.54 4.44
N GLY A 84 12.73 4.29 4.82
CA GLY A 84 13.61 3.16 4.53
C GLY A 84 13.79 2.89 3.03
N GLY A 85 12.73 3.06 2.23
CA GLY A 85 12.80 2.95 0.77
C GLY A 85 13.67 4.02 0.13
N PHE A 86 13.59 5.27 0.59
CA PHE A 86 14.49 6.33 0.14
C PHE A 86 15.94 6.10 0.58
N ALA A 87 16.16 5.63 1.80
CA ALA A 87 17.49 5.24 2.26
C ALA A 87 18.06 4.08 1.43
N LEU A 88 17.23 3.11 1.04
CA LEU A 88 17.62 2.00 0.16
C LEU A 88 17.98 2.48 -1.25
N ALA A 89 17.24 3.47 -1.77
CA ALA A 89 17.55 4.09 -3.07
C ALA A 89 18.94 4.72 -3.07
N ASP A 90 19.24 5.53 -2.04
CA ASP A 90 20.54 6.16 -1.88
C ASP A 90 21.65 5.12 -1.67
N ALA A 91 21.40 4.10 -0.84
CA ALA A 91 22.33 3.00 -0.65
C ALA A 91 22.60 2.20 -1.93
N SER A 92 21.59 1.97 -2.79
CA SER A 92 21.74 1.33 -4.11
C SER A 92 22.67 2.13 -5.02
N GLN A 93 22.52 3.46 -5.02
CA GLN A 93 23.38 4.35 -5.80
C GLN A 93 24.82 4.38 -5.27
N ILE A 94 25.01 4.47 -3.94
CA ILE A 94 26.34 4.53 -3.31
C ILE A 94 27.08 3.20 -3.42
N SER A 95 26.39 2.08 -3.22
CA SER A 95 26.96 0.73 -3.34
C SER A 95 27.33 0.35 -4.77
N GLY A 96 26.81 1.07 -5.77
CA GLY A 96 27.01 0.75 -7.18
C GLY A 96 26.19 -0.44 -7.66
N LEU A 97 25.23 -0.93 -6.85
CA LEU A 97 24.33 -2.02 -7.22
C LEU A 97 23.55 -1.70 -8.49
N SER A 98 23.08 -0.45 -8.62
CA SER A 98 22.38 0.04 -9.81
C SER A 98 23.22 -0.10 -11.08
N LYS A 99 24.51 0.22 -11.01
CA LYS A 99 25.44 0.06 -12.14
C LYS A 99 25.63 -1.42 -12.47
N TRP A 100 25.93 -2.24 -11.48
CA TRP A 100 26.12 -3.69 -11.68
C TRP A 100 24.89 -4.34 -12.31
N LEU A 101 23.69 -4.05 -11.78
CA LEU A 101 22.42 -4.57 -12.28
C LEU A 101 22.15 -4.10 -13.72
N SER A 102 22.44 -2.83 -14.04
CA SER A 102 22.27 -2.29 -15.39
C SER A 102 23.21 -2.97 -16.40
N CYS A 103 24.44 -3.33 -15.99
CA CYS A 103 25.36 -4.03 -16.88
C CYS A 103 24.91 -5.47 -17.14
N GLU A 104 24.45 -6.18 -16.10
CA GLU A 104 23.94 -7.55 -16.27
C GLU A 104 22.66 -7.58 -17.13
N LEU A 105 21.80 -6.57 -16.97
CA LEU A 105 20.58 -6.42 -17.77
C LEU A 105 20.84 -5.80 -19.15
N SER A 106 22.05 -5.35 -19.46
CA SER A 106 22.38 -4.80 -20.79
C SER A 106 22.16 -5.84 -21.89
N SER A 107 22.36 -7.14 -21.60
CA SER A 107 22.03 -8.24 -22.51
C SER A 107 20.53 -8.40 -22.78
N ILE A 108 19.68 -7.86 -21.90
CA ILE A 108 18.21 -7.87 -22.06
C ILE A 108 17.73 -6.63 -22.84
N ASN A 109 18.60 -5.63 -23.07
CA ASN A 109 18.26 -4.41 -23.80
C ASN A 109 18.00 -4.65 -25.30
N GLU A 110 18.27 -5.85 -25.81
CA GLU A 110 17.88 -6.26 -27.17
C GLU A 110 16.38 -6.55 -27.30
N TYR A 111 15.67 -6.75 -26.19
CA TYR A 111 14.24 -7.03 -26.18
C TYR A 111 13.39 -5.76 -26.10
N GLU A 112 12.22 -5.83 -26.72
CA GLU A 112 11.24 -4.74 -26.69
C GLU A 112 10.83 -4.38 -25.25
N PRO A 113 10.70 -3.08 -24.91
CA PRO A 113 10.41 -2.61 -23.54
C PRO A 113 9.14 -3.19 -22.91
N TRP A 114 8.14 -3.57 -23.72
CA TRP A 114 6.90 -4.19 -23.25
C TRP A 114 7.12 -5.61 -22.70
N ILE A 115 8.09 -6.37 -23.24
CA ILE A 115 8.43 -7.72 -22.79
C ILE A 115 9.09 -7.65 -21.42
N ILE A 116 10.04 -6.72 -21.26
CA ILE A 116 10.75 -6.48 -20.00
C ILE A 116 9.74 -6.13 -18.91
N ASN A 117 8.81 -5.22 -19.21
CA ASN A 117 7.76 -4.82 -18.27
C ASN A 117 6.86 -6.00 -17.85
N LEU A 118 6.49 -6.86 -18.80
CA LEU A 118 5.67 -8.03 -18.52
C LEU A 118 6.38 -9.01 -17.57
N ILE A 119 7.66 -9.31 -17.82
CA ILE A 119 8.45 -10.19 -16.96
C ILE A 119 8.53 -9.61 -15.54
N ILE A 120 8.83 -8.32 -15.42
CA ILE A 120 8.90 -7.63 -14.12
C ILE A 120 7.54 -7.72 -13.40
N CYS A 121 6.43 -7.44 -14.09
CA CYS A 121 5.10 -7.53 -13.50
C CYS A 121 4.78 -8.95 -12.99
N CYS A 122 5.17 -10.00 -13.72
CA CYS A 122 5.03 -11.38 -13.27
C CYS A 122 5.82 -11.68 -11.99
N VAL A 123 7.08 -11.22 -11.93
CA VAL A 123 7.94 -11.40 -10.74
C VAL A 123 7.36 -10.66 -9.54
N VAL A 124 6.92 -9.42 -9.74
CA VAL A 124 6.32 -8.58 -8.69
C VAL A 124 5.00 -9.16 -8.19
N ALA A 125 4.12 -9.60 -9.09
CA ALA A 125 2.85 -10.22 -8.73
C ALA A 125 3.08 -11.49 -7.89
N GLY A 126 4.09 -12.31 -8.22
CA GLY A 126 4.46 -13.45 -7.39
C GLY A 126 5.05 -13.05 -6.02
N ALA A 127 5.93 -12.05 -5.99
CA ALA A 127 6.57 -11.59 -4.76
C ALA A 127 5.58 -10.93 -3.78
N THR A 128 4.53 -10.29 -4.29
CA THR A 128 3.53 -9.60 -3.46
C THR A 128 2.51 -10.55 -2.82
N GLU A 129 2.47 -11.83 -3.21
CA GLU A 129 1.61 -12.82 -2.54
C GLU A 129 2.11 -13.20 -1.14
N VAL A 130 3.42 -13.06 -0.89
CA VAL A 130 4.05 -13.39 0.40
C VAL A 130 4.42 -12.16 1.23
N THR A 131 4.34 -10.98 0.63
CA THR A 131 4.81 -9.72 1.22
C THR A 131 3.68 -8.70 1.24
N SER A 132 3.69 -7.75 2.18
CA SER A 132 2.71 -6.66 2.17
C SER A 132 2.87 -5.80 0.91
N ASN A 133 1.80 -5.56 0.16
CA ASN A 133 1.79 -4.76 -1.07
C ASN A 133 2.51 -3.41 -0.93
N THR A 134 2.33 -2.73 0.21
CA THR A 134 2.98 -1.43 0.46
C THR A 134 4.47 -1.61 0.71
N ALA A 135 4.87 -2.64 1.46
CA ALA A 135 6.27 -3.00 1.67
C ALA A 135 6.96 -3.34 0.34
N THR A 136 6.32 -4.17 -0.49
CA THR A 136 6.82 -4.55 -1.81
C THR A 136 7.00 -3.33 -2.71
N ALA A 137 6.01 -2.43 -2.78
CA ALA A 137 6.11 -1.21 -3.58
C ALA A 137 7.26 -0.31 -3.11
N THR A 138 7.36 -0.04 -1.81
CA THR A 138 8.42 0.85 -1.28
C THR A 138 9.84 0.30 -1.49
N LEU A 139 10.00 -1.03 -1.46
CA LEU A 139 11.29 -1.67 -1.72
C LEU A 139 11.64 -1.72 -3.21
N LEU A 140 10.67 -2.03 -4.07
CA LEU A 140 10.93 -2.25 -5.50
C LEU A 140 10.97 -0.95 -6.31
N LEU A 141 10.18 0.07 -5.95
CA LEU A 141 10.17 1.35 -6.67
C LEU A 141 11.57 1.98 -6.87
N PRO A 142 12.44 2.11 -5.85
CA PRO A 142 13.77 2.67 -6.05
C PRO A 142 14.66 1.80 -6.95
N ILE A 143 14.55 0.48 -6.85
CA ILE A 143 15.29 -0.46 -7.71
C ILE A 143 14.85 -0.32 -9.16
N MET A 144 13.54 -0.19 -9.41
CA MET A 144 12.98 -0.02 -10.75
C MET A 144 13.35 1.33 -11.37
N PHE A 145 13.49 2.37 -10.56
CA PHE A 145 13.99 3.66 -11.00
C PHE A 145 15.43 3.56 -11.53
N ASP A 146 16.32 2.93 -10.74
CA ASP A 146 17.72 2.70 -11.13
C ASP A 146 17.81 1.83 -12.39
N LEU A 147 17.01 0.76 -12.46
CA LEU A 147 16.93 -0.16 -13.60
C LEU A 147 16.46 0.56 -14.88
N ALA A 148 15.47 1.46 -14.77
CA ALA A 148 14.98 2.23 -15.91
C ALA A 148 16.04 3.14 -16.51
N ILE A 149 16.81 3.80 -15.64
CA ILE A 149 17.91 4.66 -16.06
C ILE A 149 18.99 3.83 -16.77
N GLY A 150 19.27 2.63 -16.28
CA GLY A 150 20.19 1.68 -16.90
C GLY A 150 19.76 1.25 -18.31
N LEU A 151 18.48 0.93 -18.48
CA LEU A 151 17.91 0.51 -19.76
C LEU A 151 17.59 1.66 -20.73
N ASN A 152 17.88 2.92 -20.36
CA ASN A 152 17.44 4.10 -21.13
C ASN A 152 15.93 4.11 -21.39
N LEU A 153 15.13 3.73 -20.39
CA LEU A 153 13.68 3.83 -20.41
C LEU A 153 13.20 4.94 -19.49
N HIS A 154 12.01 5.48 -19.76
CA HIS A 154 11.39 6.45 -18.87
C HIS A 154 11.09 5.80 -17.50
N PRO A 155 11.64 6.29 -16.36
CA PRO A 155 11.47 5.61 -15.06
C PRO A 155 10.02 5.42 -14.64
N LEU A 156 9.17 6.40 -14.96
CA LEU A 156 7.73 6.34 -14.70
C LEU A 156 7.04 5.12 -15.36
N TYR A 157 7.51 4.66 -16.52
CA TYR A 157 6.95 3.51 -17.24
C TYR A 157 7.00 2.23 -16.39
N MET A 158 8.16 1.94 -15.80
CA MET A 158 8.33 0.77 -14.93
C MET A 158 7.75 0.98 -13.54
N MET A 159 7.89 2.18 -12.97
CA MET A 159 7.37 2.48 -11.63
C MET A 159 5.84 2.35 -11.55
N ILE A 160 5.09 2.83 -12.56
CA ILE A 160 3.63 2.69 -12.60
C ILE A 160 3.23 1.22 -12.69
N SER A 161 3.88 0.48 -13.61
CA SER A 161 3.59 -0.93 -13.83
C SER A 161 3.82 -1.75 -12.56
N VAL A 162 4.95 -1.54 -11.88
CA VAL A 162 5.25 -2.22 -10.61
C VAL A 162 4.30 -1.81 -9.49
N CYS A 163 3.95 -0.53 -9.37
CA CYS A 163 3.03 -0.05 -8.35
C CYS A 163 1.64 -0.73 -8.46
N ILE A 164 1.14 -0.84 -9.69
CA ILE A 164 -0.15 -1.51 -9.94
C ILE A 164 -0.01 -3.02 -9.76
N ALA A 165 1.07 -3.64 -10.26
CA ALA A 165 1.32 -5.07 -10.11
C ALA A 165 1.46 -5.51 -8.63
N CYS A 166 2.04 -4.68 -7.76
CA CYS A 166 2.07 -4.91 -6.31
C CYS A 166 0.67 -5.03 -5.68
N SER A 167 -0.37 -4.52 -6.34
CA SER A 167 -1.75 -4.65 -5.86
C SER A 167 -2.42 -5.96 -6.29
N PHE A 168 -1.82 -6.72 -7.21
CA PHE A 168 -2.32 -8.02 -7.69
C PHE A 168 -1.89 -9.16 -6.77
N ALA A 169 -2.45 -9.15 -5.56
CA ALA A 169 -2.26 -10.18 -4.54
C ALA A 169 -3.55 -10.98 -4.36
N PHE A 170 -3.78 -11.97 -5.23
CA PHE A 170 -5.03 -12.71 -5.33
C PHE A 170 -4.92 -14.20 -4.97
N MET A 171 -3.71 -14.77 -4.93
CA MET A 171 -3.51 -16.22 -4.76
C MET A 171 -3.56 -16.67 -3.30
N LEU A 172 -3.04 -15.89 -2.36
CA LEU A 172 -2.93 -16.31 -0.96
C LEU A 172 -3.84 -15.52 0.00
N PRO A 173 -4.44 -16.19 1.01
CA PRO A 173 -5.27 -15.53 2.02
C PRO A 173 -4.46 -14.62 2.95
N VAL A 174 -3.15 -14.88 3.11
CA VAL A 174 -2.27 -14.09 3.98
C VAL A 174 -1.87 -12.74 3.33
N ALA A 175 -1.94 -12.64 2.01
CA ALA A 175 -1.39 -11.53 1.26
C ALA A 175 -2.13 -10.21 1.54
N THR A 176 -3.47 -10.26 1.65
CA THR A 176 -4.29 -9.06 1.87
C THR A 176 -5.43 -9.29 2.86
N PRO A 177 -5.82 -8.27 3.67
CA PRO A 177 -6.93 -8.39 4.62
C PRO A 177 -8.27 -8.81 4.00
N PRO A 178 -8.69 -8.33 2.81
CA PRO A 178 -9.94 -8.78 2.17
C PRO A 178 -9.93 -10.28 1.89
N ASN A 179 -8.81 -10.80 1.37
CA ASN A 179 -8.60 -12.21 1.09
C ASN A 179 -8.70 -13.06 2.37
N ALA A 180 -8.08 -12.59 3.47
CA ALA A 180 -8.15 -13.23 4.77
C ALA A 180 -9.58 -13.26 5.35
N ILE A 181 -10.34 -12.16 5.21
CA ILE A 181 -11.71 -12.06 5.70
C ILE A 181 -12.60 -13.10 5.01
N VAL A 182 -12.49 -13.23 3.69
CA VAL A 182 -13.28 -14.19 2.91
C VAL A 182 -12.88 -15.63 3.24
N PHE A 183 -11.58 -15.89 3.40
CA PHE A 183 -11.09 -17.21 3.84
C PHE A 183 -11.57 -17.60 5.25
N SER A 184 -11.73 -16.63 6.16
CA SER A 184 -12.21 -16.87 7.53
C SER A 184 -13.64 -17.41 7.62
N THR A 185 -14.42 -17.36 6.53
CA THR A 185 -15.78 -17.93 6.46
C THR A 185 -15.81 -19.46 6.50
N GLY A 186 -14.69 -20.13 6.21
CA GLY A 186 -14.53 -21.58 6.29
C GLY A 186 -15.10 -22.37 5.11
N TYR A 187 -15.65 -21.71 4.09
CA TYR A 187 -16.23 -22.37 2.90
C TYR A 187 -15.22 -22.58 1.76
N LEU A 188 -14.06 -21.92 1.80
CA LEU A 188 -13.05 -21.93 0.74
C LEU A 188 -11.80 -22.70 1.16
N LYS A 189 -11.28 -23.53 0.25
CA LYS A 189 -9.96 -24.15 0.43
C LYS A 189 -8.88 -23.25 -0.17
N ILE A 190 -7.66 -23.40 0.32
CA ILE A 190 -6.49 -22.66 -0.20
C ILE A 190 -6.30 -22.92 -1.70
N TYR A 191 -6.50 -24.17 -2.15
CA TYR A 191 -6.36 -24.54 -3.56
C TYR A 191 -7.35 -23.80 -4.49
N ASP A 192 -8.60 -23.61 -4.06
CA ASP A 192 -9.62 -22.90 -4.84
C ASP A 192 -9.23 -21.43 -5.02
N MET A 193 -8.64 -20.85 -3.96
CA MET A 193 -8.17 -19.46 -3.95
C MET A 193 -6.93 -19.27 -4.83
N VAL A 194 -5.96 -20.19 -4.76
CA VAL A 194 -4.75 -20.12 -5.59
C VAL A 194 -5.09 -20.22 -7.08
N PHE A 195 -5.98 -21.14 -7.47
CA PHE A 195 -6.40 -21.27 -8.88
C PHE A 195 -7.11 -20.02 -9.38
N ALA A 196 -8.07 -19.49 -8.61
CA ALA A 196 -8.75 -18.24 -8.96
C ALA A 196 -7.76 -17.07 -9.01
N GLY A 197 -6.81 -17.02 -8.09
CA GLY A 197 -5.78 -15.99 -8.02
C GLY A 197 -4.84 -15.98 -9.22
N ILE A 198 -4.37 -17.15 -9.68
CA ILE A 198 -3.51 -17.25 -10.87
C ILE A 198 -4.25 -16.71 -12.11
N VAL A 199 -5.51 -17.09 -12.30
CA VAL A 199 -6.32 -16.59 -13.41
C VAL A 199 -6.48 -15.08 -13.34
N MET A 200 -6.77 -14.53 -12.15
CA MET A 200 -6.89 -13.09 -11.95
C MET A 200 -5.55 -12.35 -12.13
N ASN A 201 -4.42 -12.92 -11.70
CA ASN A 201 -3.09 -12.34 -11.90
C ASN A 201 -2.75 -12.29 -13.40
N ILE A 202 -3.03 -13.35 -14.16
CA ILE A 202 -2.80 -13.37 -15.62
C ILE A 202 -3.64 -12.30 -16.32
N ILE A 203 -4.94 -12.21 -15.98
CA ILE A 203 -5.84 -11.19 -16.55
C ILE A 203 -5.36 -9.79 -16.15
N GLY A 204 -5.03 -9.59 -14.88
CA GLY A 204 -4.55 -8.31 -14.35
C GLY A 204 -3.27 -7.83 -15.02
N ILE A 205 -2.29 -8.72 -15.20
CA ILE A 205 -1.04 -8.41 -15.89
C ILE A 205 -1.30 -8.10 -17.37
N ALA A 206 -2.14 -8.89 -18.06
CA ALA A 206 -2.47 -8.63 -19.45
C ALA A 206 -3.16 -7.26 -19.64
N VAL A 207 -4.13 -6.93 -18.78
CA VAL A 207 -4.82 -5.63 -18.79
C VAL A 207 -3.85 -4.50 -18.45
N LEU A 208 -2.96 -4.71 -17.47
CA LEU A 208 -1.95 -3.72 -17.09
C LEU A 208 -0.99 -3.43 -18.24
N THR A 209 -0.42 -4.47 -18.87
CA THR A 209 0.49 -4.30 -20.02
C THR A 209 -0.23 -3.58 -21.15
N LEU A 210 -1.47 -3.95 -21.47
CA LEU A 210 -2.26 -3.24 -22.49
C LEU A 210 -2.51 -1.78 -22.11
N ALA A 211 -2.92 -1.50 -20.86
CA ALA A 211 -3.23 -0.14 -20.41
C ALA A 211 -2.00 0.77 -20.43
N VAL A 212 -0.83 0.26 -20.03
CA VAL A 212 0.42 1.03 -20.02
C VAL A 212 0.87 1.35 -21.45
N ASN A 213 0.79 0.38 -22.37
CA ASN A 213 1.18 0.58 -23.77
C ASN A 213 0.15 1.35 -24.61
N THR A 214 -1.10 1.50 -24.16
CA THR A 214 -2.15 2.20 -24.94
C THR A 214 -2.50 3.57 -24.40
N TRP A 215 -2.66 3.71 -23.08
CA TRP A 215 -3.17 4.94 -22.47
C TRP A 215 -2.10 5.67 -21.67
N ALA A 216 -1.18 4.96 -21.00
CA ALA A 216 -0.17 5.63 -20.18
C ALA A 216 0.84 6.38 -21.04
N GLU A 217 1.19 5.85 -22.22
CA GLU A 217 2.10 6.50 -23.17
C GLU A 217 1.63 7.90 -23.60
N PRO A 218 0.39 8.09 -24.13
CA PRO A 218 -0.08 9.43 -24.51
C PRO A 218 -0.43 10.35 -23.33
N ILE A 219 -0.80 9.80 -22.15
CA ILE A 219 -1.16 10.60 -20.98
C ILE A 219 0.09 11.17 -20.29
N PHE A 220 1.16 10.39 -20.21
CA PHE A 220 2.37 10.75 -19.46
C PHE A 220 3.57 11.10 -20.36
N GLY A 221 3.48 10.92 -21.69
CA GLY A 221 4.57 11.21 -22.63
C GLY A 221 5.79 10.32 -22.39
N LEU A 222 5.57 9.00 -22.28
CA LEU A 222 6.58 8.01 -21.87
C LEU A 222 7.66 7.73 -22.92
N ASP A 223 7.47 8.26 -24.13
CA ASP A 223 8.27 8.04 -25.34
C ASP A 223 9.63 8.76 -25.26
N THR A 224 9.71 9.84 -24.48
CA THR A 224 10.91 10.66 -24.35
C THR A 224 11.45 10.67 -22.95
N ILE A 225 12.70 10.20 -22.76
CA ILE A 225 13.41 10.36 -21.50
C ILE A 225 13.66 11.86 -21.24
N PRO A 226 13.23 12.42 -20.09
CA PRO A 226 13.53 13.81 -19.73
C PRO A 226 15.04 14.04 -19.69
N GLU A 227 15.49 15.22 -20.13
CA GLU A 227 16.93 15.51 -20.27
C GLU A 227 17.73 15.35 -18.96
N MET A 228 17.09 15.56 -17.79
CA MET A 228 17.71 15.30 -16.49
C MET A 228 18.21 13.86 -16.33
N PHE A 229 17.49 12.86 -16.85
CA PHE A 229 17.84 11.45 -16.68
C PHE A 229 18.79 10.93 -17.77
N ARG A 230 18.82 11.59 -18.94
CA ARG A 230 19.72 11.25 -20.06
C ARG A 230 21.20 11.43 -19.70
N ASN A 231 21.52 12.42 -18.86
CA ASN A 231 22.88 12.63 -18.38
C ASN A 231 23.33 11.50 -17.44
N ILE A 232 22.41 11.01 -16.60
CA ILE A 232 22.68 9.92 -15.66
C ILE A 232 22.89 8.60 -16.42
N SER A 233 22.03 8.29 -17.40
CA SER A 233 22.16 7.05 -18.20
C SER A 233 23.47 7.00 -19.00
N SER A 234 23.90 8.14 -19.55
CA SER A 234 25.18 8.24 -20.27
C SER A 234 26.40 7.96 -19.38
N SER A 235 26.31 8.27 -18.08
CA SER A 235 27.35 8.00 -17.09
C SER A 235 27.38 6.52 -16.69
N THR A 236 26.20 5.88 -16.58
CA THR A 236 26.06 4.46 -16.27
C THR A 236 26.58 3.58 -17.41
N ASN A 237 26.25 3.89 -18.67
CA ASN A 237 26.75 3.13 -19.81
C ASN A 237 28.28 3.18 -19.94
N LYS A 238 28.89 4.34 -19.67
CA LYS A 238 30.36 4.46 -19.62
C LYS A 238 30.96 3.62 -18.49
N ALA A 239 30.28 3.53 -17.34
CA ALA A 239 30.72 2.71 -16.22
C ALA A 239 30.62 1.20 -16.51
N CYS A 240 29.60 0.74 -17.24
CA CYS A 240 29.49 -0.68 -17.63
C CYS A 240 30.61 -1.15 -18.54
N ILE A 241 31.02 -0.31 -19.51
CA ILE A 241 32.17 -0.59 -20.38
C ILE A 241 33.48 -0.69 -19.57
N GLN A 242 33.57 0.00 -18.43
CA GLN A 242 34.73 -0.02 -17.54
C GLN A 242 34.77 -1.23 -16.58
N LEU A 243 33.60 -1.81 -16.26
CA LEU A 243 33.45 -2.95 -15.34
C LEU A 243 33.53 -4.31 -16.04
N CYS A 244 33.20 -4.37 -17.33
CA CYS A 244 33.43 -5.54 -18.19
C CYS A 244 34.45 -5.20 -19.29
N PRO A 245 35.76 -5.10 -18.98
CA PRO A 245 36.77 -5.13 -20.01
C PRO A 245 36.78 -6.54 -20.63
N ASN A 246 36.64 -6.60 -21.95
CA ASN A 246 36.68 -7.84 -22.76
C ASN A 246 37.76 -8.83 -22.29
#